data_AF-A0A2V7Q014-F1
#
_entry.id   AF-A0A2V7Q014-F1
#
_cell.length_a   1.000
_cell.length_b   1.000
_cell.length_c   1.000
_cell.angle_alpha   90.00
_cell.angle_beta   90.00
_cell.angle_gamma   90.00
#
_symmetry.space_group_name_H-M   'P 1'
#
loop_
_entity.id
_entity.type
_entity.pdbx_description
1 polymer ?
#
loop_
_entity_poly.entity_id
_entity_poly.type
_entity_poly.pdbx_seq_one_letter_code
_entity_poly.pdbx_strand_id
1 'polypeptide(L)'
;MFTRLIYLLLFIAPQVLVYLYLRERLPDPTRPRRGHVVRVVLAAVFILFNLPWLVVGQRVLFGGGMWGVGRIPLTGPWIAWQLLGWLYCALVTVYLFGKGTWWLGAKLRGERGAGPSAERGSPDLQRQEPLPAPRSQMSRRRFLARATYAYAGAGVALSTYGIWSAYRLPQVTRRTLVFPDLPPGLDGLTLLHVSDLHAGMHLGEDMMQEIVAQANALRPDLIVQTGDMIDISRSYIPSYVRAFRELSAPFGVVTVLGNHDRYTGEREVIQGCRDAGQVFVQNGCHVVERHRPCVWRRRTRFTCCWPIVPERGTRPPHAASHSPWRDTSTVASSTCR
;
A
#
# COMPACT_ATOMS: atom_id res chain seq x y z
N MET A 1 21.95 15.06 -2.34
CA MET A 1 22.61 14.50 -1.14
C MET A 1 22.00 15.03 0.16
N PHE A 2 21.83 16.34 0.32
CA PHE A 2 21.40 16.99 1.58
C PHE A 2 20.08 16.44 2.16
N THR A 3 19.03 16.29 1.35
CA THR A 3 17.73 15.76 1.79
C THR A 3 17.82 14.32 2.31
N ARG A 4 18.69 13.50 1.70
CA ARG A 4 18.90 12.10 2.10
C ARG A 4 19.61 11.99 3.46
N LEU A 5 20.52 12.93 3.75
CA LEU A 5 21.21 13.02 5.04
C LEU A 5 20.25 13.41 6.16
N ILE A 6 19.32 14.33 5.90
CA ILE A 6 18.31 14.78 6.86
C ILE A 6 17.45 13.60 7.33
N TYR A 7 16.99 12.75 6.42
CA TYR A 7 16.18 11.57 6.79
C TYR A 7 16.95 10.56 7.64
N LEU A 8 18.23 10.32 7.31
CA LEU A 8 19.08 9.43 8.12
C LEU A 8 19.33 10.00 9.52
N LEU A 9 19.56 11.32 9.63
CA LEU A 9 19.77 11.99 10.91
C LEU A 9 18.51 12.00 11.78
N LEU A 10 17.33 12.28 11.21
CA LEU A 10 16.04 12.18 11.90
C LEU A 10 15.80 10.79 12.47
N PHE A 11 16.29 9.74 11.82
CA PHE A 11 16.12 8.37 12.25
C PHE A 11 17.14 7.93 13.30
N ILE A 12 18.40 8.33 13.16
CA ILE A 12 19.50 7.90 14.05
C ILE A 12 19.56 8.74 15.33
N ALA A 13 19.31 10.05 15.25
CA ALA A 13 19.54 10.96 16.38
C ALA A 13 18.77 10.57 17.66
N PRO A 14 17.47 10.24 17.62
CA PRO A 14 16.77 9.95 18.87
C PRO A 14 17.08 8.54 19.40
N GLN A 15 17.53 7.60 18.55
CA GLN A 15 18.10 6.33 19.01
C GLN A 15 19.41 6.54 19.78
N VAL A 16 20.30 7.40 19.27
CA VAL A 16 21.54 7.77 19.95
C VAL A 16 21.23 8.44 21.29
N LEU A 17 20.25 9.36 21.33
CA LEU A 17 19.84 10.02 22.57
C LEU A 17 19.30 9.02 23.61
N VAL A 18 18.43 8.08 23.20
CA VAL A 18 17.94 7.02 24.09
C VAL A 18 19.08 6.14 24.58
N TYR A 19 20.01 5.75 23.71
CA TYR A 19 21.19 4.97 24.10
C TYR A 19 22.05 5.72 25.13
N LEU A 20 22.36 6.99 24.89
CA LEU A 20 23.14 7.82 25.82
C LEU A 20 22.43 7.94 27.17
N TYR A 21 21.12 8.19 27.16
CA TYR A 21 20.31 8.24 28.38
C TYR A 21 20.34 6.92 29.16
N LEU A 22 20.11 5.79 28.48
CA LEU A 22 20.13 4.47 29.11
C LEU A 22 21.54 4.10 29.61
N ARG A 23 22.59 4.44 28.86
CA ARG A 23 23.99 4.22 29.22
C ARG A 23 24.39 4.96 30.48
N GLU A 24 23.83 6.14 30.71
CA GLU A 24 24.09 6.92 31.92
C GLU A 24 23.21 6.47 33.09
N ARG A 25 21.97 6.04 32.84
CA ARG A 25 20.97 5.81 33.89
C ARG A 25 20.84 4.39 34.41
N LEU A 26 21.05 3.36 33.58
CA LEU A 26 20.94 1.95 33.99
C LEU A 26 22.09 1.42 34.87
N PRO A 27 23.37 1.80 34.64
CA PRO A 27 24.47 1.31 35.46
C PRO A 27 24.36 1.80 36.91
N ASP A 28 24.29 0.86 37.86
CA ASP A 28 24.28 1.15 39.29
C ASP A 28 25.65 1.69 39.74
N PRO A 29 25.74 2.95 40.22
CA PRO A 29 27.00 3.55 40.65
C PRO A 29 27.62 2.85 41.87
N THR A 30 26.83 2.11 42.64
CA THR A 30 27.31 1.38 43.83
C THR A 30 28.03 0.07 43.48
N ARG A 31 27.95 -0.40 42.23
CA ARG A 31 28.53 -1.68 41.77
C ARG A 31 29.30 -1.52 40.46
N PRO A 32 30.56 -1.03 40.48
CA PRO A 32 31.28 -0.60 39.29
C PRO A 32 31.52 -1.72 38.26
N ARG A 33 31.83 -2.95 38.71
CA ARG A 33 32.00 -4.10 37.80
C ARG A 33 30.71 -4.47 37.06
N ARG A 34 29.57 -4.49 37.75
CA ARG A 34 28.26 -4.75 37.11
C ARG A 34 27.85 -3.59 36.20
N GLY A 35 28.11 -2.35 36.62
CA GLY A 35 27.87 -1.16 35.80
C GLY A 35 28.65 -1.19 34.48
N HIS A 36 29.92 -1.63 34.50
CA HIS A 36 30.71 -1.81 33.29
C HIS A 36 30.08 -2.85 32.35
N VAL A 37 29.68 -4.02 32.88
CA VAL A 37 29.02 -5.07 32.08
C VAL A 37 27.73 -4.56 31.44
N VAL A 38 26.89 -3.83 32.20
CA VAL A 38 25.65 -3.24 31.66
C VAL A 38 25.95 -2.27 30.51
N ARG A 39 26.99 -1.43 30.63
CA ARG A 39 27.40 -0.51 29.55
C ARG A 39 27.86 -1.27 28.30
N VAL A 40 28.64 -2.34 28.46
CA VAL A 40 29.12 -3.16 27.35
C VAL A 40 27.96 -3.87 26.65
N VAL A 41 27.05 -4.49 27.41
CA VAL A 41 25.86 -5.15 26.85
C VAL A 41 24.97 -4.16 26.12
N LEU A 42 24.72 -2.98 26.71
CA LEU A 42 23.92 -1.94 26.08
C LEU A 42 24.54 -1.44 24.78
N ALA A 43 25.87 -1.25 24.75
CA ALA A 43 26.59 -0.88 23.52
C ALA A 43 26.50 -1.98 22.45
N ALA A 44 26.67 -3.25 22.83
CA ALA A 44 26.56 -4.38 21.90
C ALA A 44 25.15 -4.49 21.32
N VAL A 45 24.11 -4.39 22.15
CA VAL A 45 22.71 -4.38 21.71
C VAL A 45 22.45 -3.20 20.77
N PHE A 46 22.91 -2.01 21.10
CA PHE A 46 22.74 -0.82 20.27
C PHE A 46 23.40 -0.97 18.88
N ILE A 47 24.63 -1.50 18.84
CA ILE A 47 25.36 -1.74 17.59
C ILE A 47 24.65 -2.80 16.74
N LEU A 48 24.31 -3.94 17.33
CA LEU A 48 23.60 -5.02 16.63
C LEU A 48 22.23 -4.54 16.10
N PHE A 49 21.53 -3.74 16.90
CA PHE A 49 20.25 -3.11 16.54
C PHE A 49 20.37 -1.99 15.51
N ASN A 50 21.58 -1.53 15.15
CA ASN A 50 21.77 -0.49 14.14
C ASN A 50 22.57 -0.97 12.93
N LEU A 51 23.13 -2.18 12.96
CA LEU A 51 23.97 -2.72 11.89
C LEU A 51 23.29 -2.68 10.50
N PRO A 52 22.01 -3.06 10.34
CA PRO A 52 21.33 -2.95 9.05
C PRO A 52 21.17 -1.51 8.53
N TRP A 53 21.15 -0.49 9.41
CA TRP A 53 21.12 0.92 8.98
C TRP A 53 22.40 1.36 8.29
N LEU A 54 23.54 0.70 8.56
CA LEU A 54 24.78 0.96 7.82
C LEU A 54 24.64 0.57 6.36
N VAL A 55 24.00 -0.57 6.09
CA VAL A 55 23.73 -1.06 4.73
C VAL A 55 22.72 -0.16 4.02
N VAL A 56 21.66 0.25 4.73
CA VAL A 56 20.68 1.22 4.22
C VAL A 56 21.35 2.56 3.91
N GLY A 57 22.16 3.08 4.84
CA GLY A 57 22.88 4.34 4.69
C GLY A 57 23.83 4.33 3.50
N GLN A 58 24.63 3.27 3.34
CA GLN A 58 25.50 3.09 2.18
C GLN A 58 24.70 3.15 0.87
N ARG A 59 23.57 2.44 0.78
CA ARG A 59 22.75 2.44 -0.44
C ARG A 59 22.03 3.76 -0.70
N VAL A 60 21.53 4.42 0.33
CA VAL A 60 20.83 5.71 0.21
C VAL A 60 21.81 6.80 -0.24
N LEU A 61 23.04 6.80 0.28
CA LEU A 61 24.06 7.80 -0.01
C LEU A 61 24.75 7.54 -1.36
N PHE A 62 25.05 6.29 -1.71
CA PHE A 62 25.89 5.94 -2.86
C PHE A 62 25.19 5.10 -3.95
N GLY A 63 24.05 4.46 -3.67
CA GLY A 63 23.41 3.46 -4.53
C GLY A 63 22.19 3.92 -5.33
N GLY A 64 21.97 5.23 -5.48
CA GLY A 64 20.88 5.77 -6.32
C GLY A 64 19.47 5.78 -5.70
N GLY A 65 19.19 4.96 -4.69
CA GLY A 65 17.91 4.97 -3.97
C GLY A 65 17.72 3.84 -2.95
N MET A 66 16.54 3.78 -2.32
CA MET A 66 16.16 2.74 -1.34
C MET A 66 15.63 1.44 -1.98
N TRP A 67 15.45 1.44 -3.30
CA TRP A 67 14.94 0.30 -4.05
C TRP A 67 15.92 -0.89 -3.99
N GLY A 68 15.40 -2.07 -3.67
CA GLY A 68 16.19 -3.30 -3.55
C GLY A 68 16.79 -3.57 -2.16
N VAL A 69 16.61 -2.70 -1.17
CA VAL A 69 16.96 -3.01 0.25
C VAL A 69 16.23 -4.26 0.73
N GLY A 70 14.95 -4.42 0.35
CA GLY A 70 14.15 -5.60 0.69
C GLY A 70 14.61 -6.93 0.07
N ARG A 71 15.61 -6.91 -0.83
CA ARG A 71 16.24 -8.15 -1.35
C ARG A 71 17.22 -8.76 -0.36
N ILE A 72 17.63 -8.02 0.68
CA ILE A 72 18.48 -8.54 1.76
C ILE A 72 17.55 -9.24 2.76
N PRO A 73 17.74 -10.55 3.02
CA PRO A 73 16.90 -11.29 3.96
C PRO A 73 16.76 -10.54 5.29
N LEU A 74 15.55 -10.55 5.86
CA LEU A 74 15.21 -9.98 7.16
C LEU A 74 15.28 -8.45 7.29
N THR A 75 15.85 -7.70 6.34
CA THR A 75 15.91 -6.23 6.43
C THR A 75 14.55 -5.56 6.38
N GLY A 76 13.63 -6.04 5.53
CA GLY A 76 12.25 -5.53 5.45
C GLY A 76 11.48 -5.68 6.77
N PRO A 77 11.31 -6.91 7.30
CA PRO A 77 10.68 -7.15 8.60
C PRO A 77 11.33 -6.37 9.75
N TRP A 78 12.66 -6.20 9.72
CA TRP A 78 13.40 -5.47 10.73
C TRP A 78 13.16 -3.95 10.68
N ILE A 79 13.14 -3.36 9.48
CA ILE A 79 12.78 -1.94 9.30
C ILE A 79 11.33 -1.72 9.75
N ALA A 80 10.42 -2.62 9.41
CA ALA A 80 9.03 -2.57 9.84
C ALA A 80 8.90 -2.62 11.37
N TRP A 81 9.64 -3.51 12.04
CA TRP A 81 9.69 -3.59 13.50
C TRP A 81 10.20 -2.29 14.15
N GLN A 82 11.24 -1.67 13.57
CA GLN A 82 11.75 -0.39 14.07
C GLN A 82 10.75 0.75 13.89
N LEU A 83 10.08 0.83 12.74
CA LEU A 83 9.04 1.83 12.49
C LEU A 83 7.85 1.67 13.45
N LEU A 84 7.49 0.43 13.81
CA LEU A 84 6.49 0.16 14.84
C LEU A 84 6.93 0.67 16.22
N GLY A 85 8.21 0.50 16.56
CA GLY A 85 8.81 1.06 17.77
C GLY A 85 8.75 2.59 17.81
N TRP A 86 9.04 3.26 16.69
CA TRP A 86 8.92 4.71 16.57
C TRP A 86 7.48 5.20 16.66
N LEU A 87 6.55 4.49 16.04
CA LEU A 87 5.12 4.79 16.16
C LEU A 87 4.69 4.71 17.63
N TYR A 88 5.12 3.69 18.36
CA TYR A 88 4.87 3.58 19.79
C TYR A 88 5.48 4.76 20.58
N CYS A 89 6.75 5.12 20.34
CA CYS A 89 7.38 6.27 21.00
C CYS A 89 6.67 7.60 20.69
N ALA A 90 6.21 7.79 19.46
CA ALA A 90 5.43 8.97 19.06
C ALA A 90 4.09 9.03 19.81
N LEU A 91 3.37 7.91 19.90
CA LEU A 91 2.11 7.82 20.66
C LEU A 91 2.33 8.10 22.15
N VAL A 92 3.40 7.58 22.74
CA VAL A 92 3.79 7.88 24.14
C VAL A 92 4.09 9.36 24.31
N THR A 93 4.79 9.98 23.37
CA THR A 93 5.13 11.41 23.41
C THR A 93 3.86 12.28 23.35
N VAL A 94 2.93 11.97 22.45
CA VAL A 94 1.63 12.64 22.35
C VAL A 94 0.84 12.49 23.65
N TYR A 95 0.82 11.29 24.24
CA TYR A 95 0.17 11.05 25.53
C TYR A 95 0.80 11.89 26.67
N LEU A 96 2.12 11.92 26.77
CA LEU A 96 2.83 12.71 27.78
C LEU A 96 2.59 14.21 27.59
N PHE A 97 2.58 14.69 26.35
CA PHE A 97 2.26 16.08 26.03
C PHE A 97 0.83 16.42 26.43
N GLY A 98 -0.15 15.59 26.07
CA GLY A 98 -1.55 15.76 26.47
C GLY A 98 -1.74 15.75 27.99
N LYS A 99 -0.98 14.93 28.71
CA LYS A 99 -0.98 14.93 30.18
C LYS A 99 -0.35 16.20 30.75
N GLY A 100 0.72 16.70 30.14
CA GLY A 100 1.38 17.95 30.50
C GLY A 100 0.48 19.16 30.31
N THR A 101 -0.20 19.26 29.17
CA THR A 101 -1.16 20.34 28.90
C THR A 101 -2.37 20.27 29.83
N TRP A 102 -2.86 19.06 30.15
CA TRP A 102 -3.93 18.89 31.14
C TRP A 102 -3.50 19.31 32.54
N TRP A 103 -2.30 18.92 32.98
CA TRP A 103 -1.74 19.32 34.28
C TRP A 103 -1.55 20.84 34.36
N LEU A 104 -1.01 21.45 33.31
CA LEU A 104 -0.82 22.89 33.24
C LEU A 104 -2.17 23.63 33.27
N GLY A 105 -3.16 23.16 32.50
CA GLY A 105 -4.51 23.71 32.53
C GLY A 105 -5.22 23.50 33.88
N ALA A 106 -4.95 22.41 34.59
CA ALA A 106 -5.46 22.20 35.94
C ALA A 106 -4.80 23.16 36.95
N LYS A 107 -3.49 23.39 36.83
CA LYS A 107 -2.75 24.32 37.70
C LYS A 107 -3.19 25.77 37.48
N LEU A 108 -3.36 26.19 36.23
CA LEU A 108 -3.87 27.53 35.86
C LEU A 108 -5.33 27.75 36.31
N ARG A 109 -6.12 26.68 36.47
CA ARG A 109 -7.47 26.74 37.05
C ARG A 109 -7.48 26.76 38.58
N GLY A 110 -6.43 26.24 39.23
CA GLY A 110 -6.29 26.13 40.69
C GLY A 110 -5.80 27.40 41.39
N GLU A 111 -5.34 28.42 40.67
CA GLU A 111 -4.82 29.68 41.24
C GLU A 111 -5.88 30.80 41.37
N ARG A 112 -7.16 30.53 41.11
CA ARG A 112 -8.27 31.49 41.28
C ARG A 112 -9.02 31.41 42.62
N GLY A 113 -8.51 30.68 43.60
CA GLY A 113 -9.20 30.48 44.88
C GLY A 113 -8.26 30.49 46.08
N ALA A 114 -7.63 31.62 46.36
CA ALA A 114 -6.97 31.85 47.65
C ALA A 114 -7.27 33.29 48.11
N GLY A 115 -8.22 33.43 49.04
CA GLY A 115 -8.42 34.62 49.86
C GLY A 115 -8.32 34.22 51.34
N PRO A 116 -7.56 34.93 52.18
CA PRO A 116 -7.35 34.55 53.58
C PRO A 116 -8.43 35.17 54.48
N SER A 117 -8.94 34.44 55.47
CA SER A 117 -9.48 35.00 56.72
C SER A 117 -9.64 33.89 57.76
N ALA A 118 -9.14 34.18 58.96
CA ALA A 118 -9.16 33.35 60.15
C ALA A 118 -10.53 33.36 60.83
N GLU A 119 -10.88 32.29 61.57
CA GLU A 119 -11.29 32.38 62.98
C GLU A 119 -11.46 30.99 63.63
N ARG A 120 -11.24 30.96 64.95
CA ARG A 120 -11.24 29.81 65.87
C ARG A 120 -12.66 29.60 66.43
N GLY A 121 -13.12 28.34 66.54
CA GLY A 121 -14.35 27.97 67.25
C GLY A 121 -14.53 26.45 67.36
N SER A 122 -14.96 25.97 68.53
CA SER A 122 -14.96 24.62 69.11
C SER A 122 -15.70 23.49 68.34
N PRO A 123 -15.49 22.19 68.69
CA PRO A 123 -15.94 21.05 67.90
C PRO A 123 -17.39 20.67 68.25
N ASP A 124 -18.29 20.76 67.28
CA ASP A 124 -19.66 20.28 67.42
C ASP A 124 -19.92 19.07 66.52
N LEU A 125 -20.62 18.11 67.09
CA LEU A 125 -20.85 16.76 66.60
C LEU A 125 -21.79 16.75 65.40
N GLN A 126 -21.23 16.85 64.19
CA GLN A 126 -21.98 16.53 62.96
C GLN A 126 -21.70 15.09 62.53
N ARG A 127 -22.74 14.27 62.70
CA ARG A 127 -22.96 12.94 62.12
C ARG A 127 -22.35 12.85 60.71
N GLN A 128 -21.24 12.14 60.57
CA GLN A 128 -20.68 11.77 59.29
C GLN A 128 -21.59 10.72 58.64
N GLU A 129 -22.42 11.15 57.69
CA GLU A 129 -22.95 10.27 56.65
C GLU A 129 -21.78 9.48 56.05
N PRO A 130 -21.86 8.13 55.92
CA PRO A 130 -20.78 7.36 55.33
C PRO A 130 -20.61 7.83 53.88
N LEU A 131 -19.46 8.45 53.59
CA LEU A 131 -19.09 8.84 52.24
C LEU A 131 -19.30 7.64 51.30
N PRO A 132 -19.99 7.81 50.14
CA PRO A 132 -20.23 6.71 49.24
C PRO A 132 -18.89 6.08 48.86
N ALA A 133 -18.77 4.77 49.07
CA ALA A 133 -17.53 4.01 48.85
C ALA A 133 -16.88 4.43 47.52
N PRO A 134 -15.57 4.73 47.50
CA PRO A 134 -14.94 5.28 46.31
C PRO A 134 -15.18 4.33 45.14
N ARG A 135 -15.92 4.82 44.12
CA ARG A 135 -16.16 4.13 42.85
C ARG A 135 -14.85 3.48 42.42
N SER A 136 -14.84 2.15 42.25
CA SER A 136 -13.61 1.36 42.06
C SER A 136 -12.69 2.02 41.03
N GLN A 137 -11.72 2.82 41.50
CA GLN A 137 -10.84 3.54 40.60
C GLN A 137 -9.91 2.50 40.00
N MET A 138 -10.00 2.30 38.67
CA MET A 138 -9.11 1.36 38.00
C MET A 138 -7.68 1.73 38.33
N SER A 139 -6.96 0.82 38.99
CA SER A 139 -5.53 0.98 39.24
C SER A 139 -4.82 1.29 37.91
N ARG A 140 -3.90 2.26 37.92
CA ARG A 140 -3.09 2.64 36.73
C ARG A 140 -2.49 1.41 36.05
N ARG A 141 -2.06 0.41 36.84
CA ARG A 141 -1.53 -0.87 36.32
C ARG A 141 -2.57 -1.67 35.54
N ARG A 142 -3.82 -1.76 36.03
CA ARG A 142 -4.92 -2.45 35.35
C ARG A 142 -5.37 -1.71 34.09
N PHE A 143 -5.41 -0.38 34.14
CA PHE A 143 -5.70 0.45 32.97
C PHE A 143 -4.64 0.25 31.88
N LEU A 144 -3.36 0.39 32.22
CA LEU A 144 -2.26 0.20 31.27
C LEU A 144 -2.25 -1.22 30.71
N ALA A 145 -2.44 -2.25 31.55
CA ALA A 145 -2.52 -3.63 31.08
C ALA A 145 -3.67 -3.84 30.08
N ARG A 146 -4.88 -3.35 30.39
CA ARG A 146 -6.05 -3.44 29.49
C ARG A 146 -5.83 -2.68 28.19
N ALA A 147 -5.24 -1.49 28.25
CA ALA A 147 -4.92 -0.69 27.07
C ALA A 147 -3.90 -1.41 26.17
N THR A 148 -2.86 -2.03 26.75
CA THR A 148 -1.89 -2.83 26.00
C THR A 148 -2.54 -4.04 25.34
N TYR A 149 -3.39 -4.78 26.05
CA TYR A 149 -4.11 -5.92 25.46
C TYR A 149 -5.07 -5.49 24.35
N ALA A 150 -5.79 -4.37 24.54
CA ALA A 150 -6.67 -3.83 23.52
C ALA A 150 -5.89 -3.40 22.26
N TYR A 151 -4.74 -2.74 22.44
CA TYR A 151 -3.87 -2.36 21.33
C TYR A 151 -3.32 -3.58 20.59
N ALA A 152 -2.81 -4.58 21.31
CA ALA A 152 -2.32 -5.82 20.71
C ALA A 152 -3.44 -6.56 19.95
N GLY A 153 -4.63 -6.65 20.55
CA GLY A 153 -5.80 -7.27 19.93
C GLY A 153 -6.25 -6.54 18.66
N ALA A 154 -6.28 -5.20 18.67
CA ALA A 154 -6.57 -4.40 17.49
C ALA A 154 -5.51 -4.60 16.40
N GLY A 155 -4.23 -4.67 16.76
CA GLY A 155 -3.14 -4.93 15.82
C GLY A 155 -3.29 -6.29 15.13
N VAL A 156 -3.63 -7.34 15.89
CA VAL A 156 -3.91 -8.67 15.33
C VAL A 156 -5.13 -8.62 14.42
N ALA A 157 -6.24 -8.01 14.86
CA ALA A 157 -7.47 -7.93 14.08
C ALA A 157 -7.26 -7.23 12.73
N LEU A 158 -6.57 -6.09 12.73
CA LEU A 158 -6.25 -5.34 11.51
C LEU A 158 -5.30 -6.10 10.59
N SER A 159 -4.29 -6.79 11.14
CA SER A 159 -3.36 -7.60 10.35
C SER A 159 -4.07 -8.78 9.69
N THR A 160 -4.91 -9.50 10.44
CA THR A 160 -5.72 -10.60 9.92
C THR A 160 -6.69 -10.10 8.85
N TYR A 161 -7.34 -8.95 9.07
CA TYR A 161 -8.21 -8.32 8.06
C TYR A 161 -7.42 -7.94 6.80
N GLY A 162 -6.23 -7.36 6.94
CA GLY A 162 -5.36 -7.02 5.82
C GLY A 162 -4.94 -8.23 4.99
N ILE A 163 -4.54 -9.33 5.64
CA ILE A 163 -4.22 -10.60 4.97
C ILE A 163 -5.46 -11.14 4.26
N TRP A 164 -6.59 -11.25 4.96
CA TRP A 164 -7.84 -11.72 4.37
C TRP A 164 -8.25 -10.87 3.15
N SER A 165 -8.12 -9.54 3.26
CA SER A 165 -8.46 -8.62 2.18
C SER A 165 -7.49 -8.71 0.98
N ALA A 166 -6.24 -9.13 1.20
CA ALA A 166 -5.24 -9.30 0.15
C ALA A 166 -5.43 -10.61 -0.64
N TYR A 167 -5.93 -11.66 0.03
CA TYR A 167 -6.14 -12.99 -0.56
C TYR A 167 -7.59 -13.24 -1.04
N ARG A 168 -8.43 -12.22 -1.09
CA ARG A 168 -9.79 -12.34 -1.65
C ARG A 168 -9.79 -12.07 -3.15
N LEU A 169 -10.77 -12.64 -3.85
CA LEU A 169 -10.95 -12.35 -5.28
C LEU A 169 -11.22 -10.87 -5.56
N PRO A 170 -10.78 -10.36 -6.72
CA PRO A 170 -11.10 -9.01 -7.17
C PRO A 170 -12.60 -8.74 -7.19
N GLN A 171 -12.98 -7.55 -6.74
CA GLN A 171 -14.37 -7.10 -6.83
C GLN A 171 -14.66 -6.51 -8.21
N VAL A 172 -15.73 -6.98 -8.85
CA VAL A 172 -16.16 -6.47 -10.15
C VAL A 172 -16.81 -5.11 -9.98
N THR A 173 -16.19 -4.08 -10.55
CA THR A 173 -16.76 -2.73 -10.62
C THR A 173 -17.29 -2.46 -12.03
N ARG A 174 -18.57 -2.10 -12.15
CA ARG A 174 -19.19 -1.75 -13.44
C ARG A 174 -19.24 -0.23 -13.59
N ARG A 175 -18.76 0.26 -14.73
CA ARG A 175 -18.80 1.69 -15.11
C ARG A 175 -19.35 1.81 -16.52
N THR A 176 -20.35 2.67 -16.70
CA THR A 176 -20.85 3.04 -18.02
C THR A 176 -20.15 4.30 -18.47
N LEU A 177 -19.45 4.23 -19.60
CA LEU A 177 -18.80 5.37 -20.22
C LEU A 177 -19.66 5.82 -21.42
N VAL A 178 -19.91 7.13 -21.50
CA VAL A 178 -20.72 7.73 -22.56
C VAL A 178 -19.83 8.69 -23.33
N PHE A 179 -19.76 8.52 -24.65
CA PHE A 179 -19.02 9.41 -25.53
C PHE A 179 -19.99 9.99 -26.57
N PRO A 180 -20.05 11.32 -26.76
CA PRO A 180 -20.93 11.95 -27.74
C PRO A 180 -20.70 11.44 -29.16
N ASP A 181 -19.44 11.18 -29.49
CA ASP A 181 -19.02 10.74 -30.83
C ASP A 181 -18.84 9.22 -30.92
N LEU A 182 -19.46 8.43 -30.03
CA LEU A 182 -19.37 6.97 -30.08
C LEU A 182 -20.13 6.45 -31.30
N PRO A 183 -19.47 5.71 -32.22
CA PRO A 183 -20.14 5.15 -33.37
C PRO A 183 -21.27 4.19 -32.95
N PRO A 184 -22.46 4.24 -33.57
CA PRO A 184 -23.62 3.46 -33.12
C PRO A 184 -23.41 1.94 -33.04
N GLY A 185 -22.44 1.40 -33.80
CA GLY A 185 -22.05 -0.01 -33.72
C GLY A 185 -21.38 -0.42 -32.40
N LEU A 186 -20.76 0.53 -31.69
CA LEU A 186 -20.09 0.33 -30.41
C LEU A 186 -20.95 0.60 -29.19
N ASP A 187 -22.15 1.15 -29.39
CA ASP A 187 -23.11 1.31 -28.32
C ASP A 187 -23.32 -0.04 -27.59
N GLY A 188 -23.40 -0.02 -26.27
CA GLY A 188 -23.52 -1.22 -25.44
C GLY A 188 -22.40 -2.26 -25.59
N LEU A 189 -21.22 -1.90 -26.13
CA LEU A 189 -20.03 -2.75 -26.05
C LEU A 189 -19.56 -2.85 -24.59
N THR A 190 -19.25 -4.06 -24.14
CA THR A 190 -18.71 -4.31 -22.80
C THR A 190 -17.23 -4.67 -22.86
N LEU A 191 -16.41 -3.91 -22.14
CA LEU A 191 -15.00 -4.24 -21.89
C LEU A 191 -14.83 -4.72 -20.45
N LEU A 192 -14.10 -5.82 -20.28
CA LEU A 192 -13.51 -6.20 -19.00
C LEU A 192 -12.06 -5.73 -18.98
N HIS A 193 -11.75 -4.83 -18.06
CA HIS A 193 -10.40 -4.34 -17.83
C HIS A 193 -9.78 -5.04 -16.63
N VAL A 194 -8.63 -5.67 -16.84
CA VAL A 194 -7.83 -6.35 -15.82
C VAL A 194 -6.42 -5.76 -15.84
N SER A 195 -5.80 -5.56 -14.68
CA SER A 195 -4.43 -5.06 -14.58
C SER A 195 -3.80 -5.52 -13.27
N ASP A 196 -2.48 -5.39 -13.16
CA ASP A 196 -1.73 -5.52 -11.91
C ASP A 196 -1.99 -6.86 -11.20
N LEU A 197 -2.06 -7.94 -11.97
CA LEU A 197 -2.33 -9.28 -11.45
C LEU A 197 -1.16 -9.78 -10.59
N HIS A 198 0.08 -9.52 -11.00
CA HIS A 198 1.27 -9.98 -10.29
C HIS A 198 1.25 -11.50 -9.98
N ALA A 199 1.09 -12.34 -11.02
CA ALA A 199 1.23 -13.78 -10.91
C ALA A 199 2.59 -14.12 -10.25
N GLY A 200 2.52 -14.80 -9.10
CA GLY A 200 3.65 -14.92 -8.21
C GLY A 200 3.33 -15.59 -6.88
N MET A 201 4.14 -15.31 -5.87
CA MET A 201 4.01 -15.93 -4.54
C MET A 201 2.66 -15.65 -3.86
N HIS A 202 2.05 -14.50 -4.14
CA HIS A 202 0.77 -14.10 -3.54
C HIS A 202 -0.44 -14.42 -4.43
N LEU A 203 -0.25 -14.45 -5.76
CA LEU A 203 -1.28 -14.84 -6.72
C LEU A 203 -0.87 -16.15 -7.41
N GLY A 204 -1.28 -17.27 -6.79
CA GLY A 204 -1.05 -18.62 -7.29
C GLY A 204 -2.03 -19.03 -8.38
N GLU A 205 -1.79 -20.20 -8.99
CA GLU A 205 -2.57 -20.71 -10.12
C GLU A 205 -4.05 -20.89 -9.81
N ASP A 206 -4.41 -21.45 -8.64
CA ASP A 206 -5.80 -21.67 -8.25
C ASP A 206 -6.60 -20.36 -8.19
N MET A 207 -6.01 -19.32 -7.59
CA MET A 207 -6.65 -18.00 -7.52
C MET A 207 -6.73 -17.34 -8.91
N MET A 208 -5.73 -17.54 -9.76
CA MET A 208 -5.80 -17.10 -11.15
C MET A 208 -6.94 -17.79 -11.91
N GLN A 209 -7.15 -19.10 -11.71
CA GLN A 209 -8.27 -19.83 -12.31
C GLN A 209 -9.63 -19.31 -11.82
N GLU A 210 -9.76 -18.99 -10.54
CA GLU A 210 -10.97 -18.36 -9.99
C GLU A 210 -11.24 -16.98 -10.62
N ILE A 211 -10.20 -16.16 -10.80
CA ILE A 211 -10.30 -14.86 -11.50
C ILE A 211 -10.75 -15.07 -12.95
N VAL A 212 -10.19 -16.06 -13.65
CA VAL A 212 -10.56 -16.40 -15.03
C VAL A 212 -12.02 -16.86 -15.11
N ALA A 213 -12.46 -17.71 -14.19
CA ALA A 213 -13.86 -18.14 -14.10
C ALA A 213 -14.80 -16.95 -13.85
N GLN A 214 -14.44 -16.04 -12.94
CA GLN A 214 -15.20 -14.82 -12.67
C GLN A 214 -15.26 -13.91 -13.91
N ALA A 215 -14.14 -13.73 -14.61
CA ALA A 215 -14.04 -12.93 -15.83
C ALA A 215 -14.94 -13.48 -16.95
N ASN A 216 -14.88 -14.79 -17.20
CA ASN A 216 -15.69 -15.45 -18.22
C ASN A 216 -17.20 -15.41 -17.89
N ALA A 217 -17.56 -15.51 -16.60
CA ALA A 217 -18.97 -15.42 -16.16
C ALA A 217 -19.59 -14.04 -16.44
N LEU A 218 -18.78 -12.98 -16.56
CA LEU A 218 -19.26 -11.65 -16.93
C LEU A 218 -19.66 -11.55 -18.41
N ARG A 219 -19.20 -12.49 -19.26
CA ARG A 219 -19.41 -12.52 -20.71
C ARG A 219 -19.09 -11.17 -21.39
N PRO A 220 -17.90 -10.58 -21.18
CA PRO A 220 -17.54 -9.35 -21.84
C PRO A 220 -17.34 -9.56 -23.35
N ASP A 221 -17.55 -8.50 -24.13
CA ASP A 221 -17.28 -8.54 -25.57
C ASP A 221 -15.76 -8.54 -25.86
N LEU A 222 -14.98 -7.86 -25.03
CA LEU A 222 -13.52 -7.72 -25.14
C LEU A 222 -12.89 -7.71 -23.75
N ILE A 223 -11.77 -8.42 -23.59
CA ILE A 223 -10.94 -8.35 -22.38
C ILE A 223 -9.67 -7.57 -22.70
N VAL A 224 -9.34 -6.59 -21.86
CA VAL A 224 -8.10 -5.81 -21.97
C VAL A 224 -7.28 -5.97 -20.69
N GLN A 225 -6.03 -6.39 -20.85
CA GLN A 225 -5.09 -6.60 -19.77
C GLN A 225 -3.95 -5.59 -19.87
N THR A 226 -3.84 -4.68 -18.91
CA THR A 226 -3.03 -3.47 -19.07
C THR A 226 -1.74 -3.44 -18.27
N GLY A 227 -1.06 -4.58 -18.20
CA GLY A 227 0.27 -4.70 -17.62
C GLY A 227 0.33 -5.25 -16.20
N ASP A 228 1.56 -5.46 -15.75
CA ASP A 228 1.98 -6.01 -14.46
C ASP A 228 1.32 -7.37 -14.19
N MET A 229 1.46 -8.26 -15.17
CA MET A 229 0.92 -9.62 -15.11
C MET A 229 1.81 -10.57 -14.34
N ILE A 230 3.13 -10.47 -14.52
CA ILE A 230 4.10 -11.35 -13.88
C ILE A 230 4.81 -10.55 -12.80
N ASP A 231 4.89 -11.15 -11.61
CA ASP A 231 5.60 -10.53 -10.50
C ASP A 231 7.14 -10.68 -10.65
N ILE A 232 7.88 -10.95 -9.59
CA ILE A 232 9.33 -10.80 -9.55
C ILE A 232 10.15 -11.83 -10.36
N SER A 233 9.55 -12.90 -10.90
CA SER A 233 10.29 -14.02 -11.51
C SER A 233 9.60 -14.62 -12.74
N ARG A 234 10.39 -14.92 -13.77
CA ARG A 234 9.96 -15.62 -15.00
C ARG A 234 9.42 -17.02 -14.73
N SER A 235 9.78 -17.62 -13.59
CA SER A 235 9.30 -18.96 -13.20
C SER A 235 7.78 -19.03 -13.02
N TYR A 236 7.10 -17.88 -12.89
CA TYR A 236 5.63 -17.81 -12.76
C TYR A 236 4.90 -17.75 -14.10
N ILE A 237 5.61 -17.59 -15.22
CA ILE A 237 5.01 -17.54 -16.56
C ILE A 237 4.23 -18.83 -16.88
N PRO A 238 4.75 -20.06 -16.65
CA PRO A 238 4.00 -21.27 -16.97
C PRO A 238 2.66 -21.40 -16.23
N SER A 239 2.60 -21.01 -14.95
CA SER A 239 1.34 -21.00 -14.18
C SER A 239 0.37 -19.93 -14.68
N TYR A 240 0.90 -18.75 -15.04
CA TYR A 240 0.10 -17.70 -15.65
C TYR A 240 -0.53 -18.20 -16.97
N VAL A 241 0.27 -18.81 -17.85
CA VAL A 241 -0.19 -19.38 -19.12
C VAL A 241 -1.29 -20.42 -18.91
N ARG A 242 -1.08 -21.38 -17.99
CA ARG A 242 -2.07 -22.43 -17.72
C ARG A 242 -3.41 -21.89 -17.25
N ALA A 243 -3.41 -20.89 -16.36
CA ALA A 243 -4.64 -20.30 -15.88
C ALA A 243 -5.30 -19.40 -16.94
N PHE A 244 -4.54 -18.47 -17.53
CA PHE A 244 -5.10 -17.41 -18.39
C PHE A 244 -5.44 -17.87 -19.82
N ARG A 245 -5.01 -19.06 -20.25
CA ARG A 245 -5.42 -19.62 -21.55
C ARG A 245 -6.93 -19.82 -21.69
N GLU A 246 -7.64 -19.91 -20.56
CA GLU A 246 -9.08 -20.14 -20.54
C GLU A 246 -9.89 -18.84 -20.59
N LEU A 247 -9.24 -17.67 -20.54
CA LEU A 247 -9.93 -16.40 -20.79
C LEU A 247 -10.50 -16.39 -22.21
N SER A 248 -11.78 -16.03 -22.30
CA SER A 248 -12.47 -16.00 -23.58
C SER A 248 -13.36 -14.78 -23.69
N ALA A 249 -13.22 -14.08 -24.82
CA ALA A 249 -14.12 -13.01 -25.22
C ALA A 249 -14.26 -13.00 -26.75
N PRO A 250 -15.43 -12.66 -27.30
CA PRO A 250 -15.68 -12.67 -28.74
C PRO A 250 -14.68 -11.83 -29.56
N PHE A 251 -14.25 -10.69 -29.04
CA PHE A 251 -13.25 -9.83 -29.69
C PHE A 251 -11.81 -10.07 -29.20
N GLY A 252 -11.60 -11.12 -28.41
CA GLY A 252 -10.29 -11.56 -27.93
C GLY A 252 -9.87 -11.00 -26.57
N VAL A 253 -8.67 -11.40 -26.15
CA VAL A 253 -8.00 -10.93 -24.94
C VAL A 253 -6.77 -10.16 -25.38
N VAL A 254 -6.75 -8.85 -25.13
CA VAL A 254 -5.69 -7.95 -25.59
C VAL A 254 -4.79 -7.57 -24.43
N THR A 255 -3.48 -7.67 -24.61
CA THR A 255 -2.52 -7.42 -23.54
C THR A 255 -1.45 -6.41 -23.94
N VAL A 256 -1.08 -5.54 -22.99
CA VAL A 256 0.10 -4.66 -23.06
C VAL A 256 0.98 -4.85 -21.84
N LEU A 257 2.27 -4.50 -21.93
CA LEU A 257 3.21 -4.65 -20.80
C LEU A 257 3.17 -3.48 -19.83
N GLY A 258 3.25 -3.82 -18.54
CA GLY A 258 3.53 -2.89 -17.46
C GLY A 258 5.03 -2.73 -17.21
N ASN A 259 5.39 -2.16 -16.07
CA ASN A 259 6.78 -2.00 -15.65
C ASN A 259 7.37 -3.29 -15.09
N HIS A 260 6.60 -4.05 -14.30
CA HIS A 260 7.07 -5.31 -13.72
C HIS A 260 7.37 -6.34 -14.81
N ASP A 261 6.52 -6.44 -15.83
CA ASP A 261 6.73 -7.34 -16.95
C ASP A 261 8.08 -7.09 -17.66
N ARG A 262 8.43 -5.81 -17.84
CA ARG A 262 9.72 -5.40 -18.42
C ARG A 262 10.90 -5.74 -17.54
N TYR A 263 10.77 -5.55 -16.22
CA TYR A 263 11.84 -5.85 -15.26
C TYR A 263 12.07 -7.36 -15.09
N THR A 264 11.01 -8.15 -15.19
CA THR A 264 11.08 -9.61 -15.02
C THR A 264 11.67 -10.27 -16.26
N GLY A 265 11.21 -9.89 -17.46
CA GLY A 265 11.71 -10.41 -18.72
C GLY A 265 10.75 -10.16 -19.85
N GLU A 266 10.87 -9.00 -20.50
CA GLU A 266 9.94 -8.54 -21.54
C GLU A 266 9.64 -9.61 -22.60
N ARG A 267 10.67 -10.26 -23.15
CA ARG A 267 10.51 -11.26 -24.22
C ARG A 267 9.75 -12.49 -23.75
N GLU A 268 10.08 -13.00 -22.57
CA GLU A 268 9.44 -14.18 -22.00
C GLU A 268 8.00 -13.92 -21.60
N VAL A 269 7.71 -12.72 -21.06
CA VAL A 269 6.33 -12.34 -20.73
C VAL A 269 5.49 -12.20 -22.00
N ILE A 270 6.02 -11.56 -23.05
CA ILE A 270 5.34 -11.47 -24.35
C ILE A 270 5.03 -12.87 -24.90
N GLN A 271 6.00 -13.78 -24.85
CA GLN A 271 5.80 -15.15 -25.31
C GLN A 271 4.73 -15.86 -24.46
N GLY A 272 4.77 -15.73 -23.13
CA GLY A 272 3.75 -16.27 -22.24
C GLY A 272 2.35 -15.74 -22.56
N CYS A 273 2.18 -14.44 -22.80
CA CYS A 273 0.89 -13.88 -23.21
C CYS A 273 0.37 -14.53 -24.51
N ARG A 274 1.25 -14.73 -25.50
CA ARG A 274 0.89 -15.39 -26.76
C ARG A 274 0.54 -16.86 -26.57
N ASP A 275 1.29 -17.56 -25.73
CA ASP A 275 1.03 -18.96 -25.38
C ASP A 275 -0.30 -19.13 -24.63
N ALA A 276 -0.72 -18.09 -23.89
CA ALA A 276 -2.03 -17.99 -23.26
C ALA A 276 -3.16 -17.56 -24.24
N GLY A 277 -2.89 -17.46 -25.54
CA GLY A 277 -3.88 -17.09 -26.56
C GLY A 277 -4.22 -15.60 -26.62
N GLN A 278 -3.41 -14.74 -25.99
CA GLN A 278 -3.66 -13.30 -25.93
C GLN A 278 -3.04 -12.57 -27.12
N VAL A 279 -3.71 -11.51 -27.58
CA VAL A 279 -3.21 -10.59 -28.59
C VAL A 279 -2.34 -9.55 -27.91
N PHE A 280 -1.02 -9.68 -28.07
CA PHE A 280 -0.07 -8.70 -27.56
C PHE A 280 -0.01 -7.45 -28.46
N VAL A 281 -0.17 -6.27 -27.87
CA VAL A 281 -0.08 -4.98 -28.57
C VAL A 281 1.10 -4.17 -28.02
N GLN A 282 2.01 -3.76 -28.90
CA GLN A 282 3.10 -2.86 -28.58
C GLN A 282 3.16 -1.79 -29.66
N ASN A 283 3.02 -0.52 -29.26
CA ASN A 283 3.05 0.63 -30.18
C ASN A 283 2.11 0.44 -31.38
N GLY A 284 0.89 0.00 -31.12
CA GLY A 284 -0.05 -0.38 -32.16
C GLY A 284 -1.47 -0.43 -31.64
N CYS A 285 -2.29 -1.23 -32.32
CA CYS A 285 -3.70 -1.26 -32.07
C CYS A 285 -4.34 -2.62 -32.32
N HIS A 286 -5.35 -2.93 -31.52
CA HIS A 286 -6.24 -4.06 -31.78
C HIS A 286 -7.51 -3.58 -32.46
N VAL A 287 -7.90 -4.25 -33.54
CA VAL A 287 -9.03 -3.82 -34.36
C VAL A 287 -10.27 -4.65 -34.06
N VAL A 288 -11.35 -3.99 -33.65
CA VAL A 288 -12.65 -4.63 -33.37
C VAL A 288 -13.62 -4.30 -34.49
N GLU A 289 -14.26 -5.32 -35.06
CA GLU A 289 -15.33 -5.17 -36.05
C GLU A 289 -16.64 -5.72 -35.47
N ARG A 290 -17.67 -4.86 -35.34
CA ARG A 290 -18.99 -5.27 -34.80
C ARG A 290 -20.09 -4.97 -35.81
N HIS A 291 -20.88 -5.98 -36.13
CA HIS A 291 -22.05 -5.87 -36.98
C HIS A 291 -23.31 -5.85 -36.12
N ARG A 292 -24.08 -4.76 -36.16
CA ARG A 292 -25.46 -4.76 -35.64
C ARG A 292 -26.43 -5.00 -36.81
N PRO A 293 -27.52 -5.76 -36.60
CA PRO A 293 -28.59 -5.90 -37.58
C PRO A 293 -29.43 -4.61 -37.59
N CYS A 294 -28.89 -3.53 -38.11
CA CYS A 294 -29.71 -2.47 -38.68
C CYS A 294 -29.78 -2.71 -40.19
N VAL A 295 -30.91 -2.38 -40.80
CA VAL A 295 -31.27 -2.60 -42.23
C VAL A 295 -30.21 -2.08 -43.22
N TRP A 296 -29.25 -1.29 -42.75
CA TRP A 296 -28.06 -0.86 -43.46
C TRP A 296 -26.84 -1.67 -42.98
N ARG A 297 -26.36 -2.61 -43.81
CA ARG A 297 -25.09 -3.35 -43.58
C ARG A 297 -23.90 -2.39 -43.62
N ARG A 298 -23.62 -1.66 -42.54
CA ARG A 298 -22.33 -0.97 -42.34
C ARG A 298 -21.39 -1.88 -41.56
N ARG A 299 -20.24 -2.18 -42.17
CA ARG A 299 -19.10 -2.82 -41.51
C ARG A 299 -18.33 -1.70 -40.81
N THR A 300 -18.37 -1.68 -39.48
CA THR A 300 -17.64 -0.66 -38.71
C THR A 300 -16.39 -1.28 -38.12
N ARG A 301 -15.24 -0.74 -38.52
CA ARG A 301 -13.89 -1.16 -38.12
C ARG A 301 -13.36 -0.16 -37.10
N PHE A 302 -12.87 -0.65 -35.97
CA PHE A 302 -12.39 0.18 -34.86
C PHE A 302 -10.99 -0.19 -34.44
N THR A 303 -10.25 0.75 -33.88
CA THR A 303 -8.83 0.59 -33.60
C THR A 303 -8.54 1.06 -32.17
N CYS A 304 -8.29 0.16 -31.23
CA CYS A 304 -7.83 0.49 -29.88
C CYS A 304 -6.33 0.77 -29.90
N CYS A 305 -5.92 2.04 -30.04
CA CYS A 305 -4.52 2.45 -30.00
C CYS A 305 -4.02 2.61 -28.56
N TRP A 306 -2.89 1.98 -28.23
CA TRP A 306 -2.15 2.26 -27.00
C TRP A 306 -1.05 3.30 -27.25
N PRO A 307 -0.92 4.34 -26.39
CA PRO A 307 0.03 5.41 -26.61
C PRO A 307 1.48 4.93 -26.56
N ILE A 308 2.32 5.60 -27.33
CA ILE A 308 3.78 5.46 -27.36
C ILE A 308 4.30 5.76 -25.95
N VAL A 309 4.81 4.76 -25.25
CA VAL A 309 5.64 4.99 -24.05
C VAL A 309 7.05 5.28 -24.57
N PRO A 310 7.60 6.49 -24.38
CA PRO A 310 8.93 6.79 -24.87
C PRO A 310 9.95 5.87 -24.19
N GLU A 311 10.89 5.32 -24.95
CA GLU A 311 12.11 4.75 -24.39
C GLU A 311 12.78 5.80 -23.50
N ARG A 312 13.39 5.34 -22.40
CA ARG A 312 14.07 6.22 -21.43
C ARG A 312 14.96 7.22 -22.17
N GLY A 313 14.61 8.51 -22.10
CA GLY A 313 15.44 9.62 -22.57
C GLY A 313 14.83 10.54 -23.63
N THR A 314 13.66 10.23 -24.18
CA THR A 314 12.99 11.12 -25.15
C THR A 314 11.81 11.86 -24.52
N ARG A 315 11.80 13.19 -24.61
CA ARG A 315 10.63 14.01 -24.22
C ARG A 315 9.46 13.66 -25.14
N PRO A 316 8.23 13.49 -24.60
CA PRO A 316 7.08 13.24 -25.45
C PRO A 316 6.81 14.47 -26.33
N PRO A 317 6.61 14.32 -27.65
CA PRO A 317 6.01 15.39 -28.43
C PRO A 317 4.58 15.61 -27.93
N HIS A 318 4.14 16.86 -27.94
CA HIS A 318 2.84 17.30 -27.46
C HIS A 318 1.72 16.29 -27.78
N ALA A 319 1.03 15.82 -26.74
CA ALA A 319 -0.18 15.04 -26.86
C ALA A 319 -1.24 15.90 -27.55
N ALA A 320 -1.34 15.78 -28.87
CA ALA A 320 -2.43 16.38 -29.63
C ALA A 320 -3.74 15.70 -29.20
N SER A 321 -4.71 16.52 -28.82
CA SER A 321 -6.05 16.21 -28.34
C SER A 321 -6.94 15.59 -29.42
N HIS A 322 -6.50 14.50 -30.04
CA HIS A 322 -7.33 13.75 -30.97
C HIS A 322 -8.12 12.69 -30.20
N SER A 323 -9.44 12.69 -30.40
CA SER A 323 -10.33 11.61 -29.99
C SER A 323 -9.68 10.25 -30.30
N PRO A 324 -9.64 9.30 -29.35
CA PRO A 324 -9.12 7.96 -29.62
C PRO A 324 -10.00 7.18 -30.62
N TRP A 325 -11.17 7.73 -31.00
CA TRP A 325 -12.13 7.14 -31.91
C TRP A 325 -11.94 7.71 -33.32
N ARG A 326 -11.48 6.88 -34.26
CA ARG A 326 -11.53 7.16 -35.71
C ARG A 326 -12.42 6.14 -36.40
N ASP A 327 -13.51 6.61 -37.02
CA ASP A 327 -14.30 5.82 -37.95
C ASP A 327 -13.58 5.81 -39.31
N THR A 328 -13.08 4.65 -39.73
CA THR A 328 -12.46 4.47 -41.06
C THR A 328 -13.39 3.73 -42.02
N SER A 329 -14.70 3.77 -41.80
CA SER A 329 -15.66 3.12 -42.70
C SER A 329 -15.56 3.70 -44.12
N THR A 330 -15.26 2.83 -45.09
CA THR A 330 -15.39 3.15 -46.50
C THR A 330 -16.89 3.19 -46.83
N VAL A 331 -17.42 4.38 -47.10
CA VAL A 331 -18.78 4.53 -47.64
C VAL A 331 -18.76 4.02 -49.07
N ALA A 332 -19.11 2.75 -49.29
CA ALA A 332 -19.54 2.30 -50.60
C ALA A 332 -20.93 2.91 -50.83
N SER A 333 -20.98 4.05 -51.52
CA SER A 333 -22.22 4.64 -52.00
C SER A 333 -22.76 3.77 -53.14
N SER A 334 -23.50 2.72 -52.81
CA SER A 334 -24.44 2.14 -53.75
C SER A 334 -25.75 2.93 -53.63
N THR A 335 -25.87 4.01 -54.39
CA THR A 335 -27.17 4.55 -54.78
C THR A 335 -27.97 3.45 -55.48
N CYS A 336 -29.20 3.17 -55.05
CA CYS A 336 -30.29 3.00 -56.00
C CYS A 336 -31.68 3.07 -55.35
N ARG A 337 -32.63 3.33 -56.25
CA ARG A 337 -34.07 3.55 -56.15
C ARG A 337 -34.85 2.51 -55.35
#